data_AF-A0A0S1B188-F1
#
_entry.id   AF-A0A0S1B188-F1
#
_cell.length_a   1.000
_cell.length_b   1.000
_cell.length_c   1.000
_cell.angle_alpha   90.00
_cell.angle_beta   90.00
_cell.angle_gamma   90.00
#
_symmetry.space_group_name_H-M   'P 1'
#
loop_
_entity.id
_entity.type
_entity.pdbx_description
1 polymer ?
#
loop_
_entity_poly.entity_id
_entity_poly.type
_entity_poly.pdbx_seq_one_letter_code
_entity_poly.pdbx_strand_id
1 'polypeptide(L)'
;MRTRDVFSAMNRQQTLAWLLLASAGLASVLLGRWLLAGGGGQADVLAPAWWLLLVGAFLFLRRDGKVVADERDRAIQAHGARAGYAALALMLVVVSVLAEDHADFVAARGGAWMGSFLIWLVCLSLSVHAAVMLWRYRHDRR
;
A
#
# COMPACT_ATOMS: atom_id res chain seq x y z
N MET A 1 26.85 -16.41 -8.55
CA MET A 1 26.26 -15.06 -8.57
C MET A 1 25.85 -14.70 -7.15
N ARG A 2 26.52 -13.72 -6.53
CA ARG A 2 26.28 -13.34 -5.11
C ARG A 2 25.09 -12.38 -5.06
N THR A 3 24.14 -12.63 -4.15
CA THR A 3 23.00 -11.75 -3.87
C THR A 3 23.39 -10.29 -3.57
N ARG A 4 24.63 -10.05 -3.14
CA ARG A 4 25.20 -8.70 -2.94
C ARG A 4 25.38 -7.90 -4.24
N ASP A 5 25.61 -8.55 -5.38
CA ASP A 5 25.80 -7.84 -6.66
C ASP A 5 24.48 -7.36 -7.26
N VAL A 6 23.36 -8.03 -6.94
CA VAL A 6 22.00 -7.63 -7.38
C VAL A 6 21.55 -6.32 -6.71
N PHE A 7 21.92 -6.12 -5.44
CA PHE A 7 21.59 -4.88 -4.70
C PHE A 7 22.52 -3.72 -5.05
N SER A 8 23.72 -4.00 -5.56
CA SER A 8 24.73 -2.98 -5.91
C SER A 8 24.38 -2.14 -7.15
N ALA A 9 23.36 -2.51 -7.94
CA ALA A 9 22.95 -1.81 -9.16
C ALA A 9 21.48 -1.34 -9.14
N MET A 10 20.90 -1.12 -7.95
CA MET A 10 19.51 -0.72 -7.79
C MET A 10 19.41 0.77 -7.41
N ASN A 11 18.73 1.57 -8.24
CA ASN A 11 18.48 2.99 -7.97
C ASN A 11 17.72 3.11 -6.64
N ARG A 12 18.04 4.14 -5.83
CA ARG A 12 17.42 4.42 -4.52
C ARG A 12 15.89 4.39 -4.60
N GLN A 13 15.30 4.93 -5.67
CA GLN A 13 13.85 4.92 -5.85
C GLN A 13 13.26 3.51 -6.07
N GLN A 14 13.97 2.65 -6.79
CA GLN A 14 13.56 1.27 -6.98
C GLN A 14 13.65 0.47 -5.67
N THR A 15 14.65 0.74 -4.83
CA THR A 15 14.74 0.19 -3.47
C THR A 15 13.57 0.64 -2.61
N LEU A 16 13.19 1.91 -2.67
CA LEU A 16 12.01 2.41 -1.95
C LEU A 16 10.71 1.76 -2.45
N ALA A 17 10.55 1.57 -3.76
CA ALA A 17 9.39 0.89 -4.32
C ALA A 17 9.29 -0.58 -3.85
N TRP A 18 10.43 -1.29 -3.75
CA TRP A 18 10.48 -2.64 -3.17
C TRP A 18 10.11 -2.66 -1.69
N LEU A 19 10.66 -1.74 -0.90
CA LEU A 19 10.34 -1.63 0.53
C LEU A 19 8.86 -1.32 0.72
N LEU A 20 8.32 -0.39 -0.06
CA LEU A 20 6.90 -0.03 -0.02
C LEU A 20 6.01 -1.23 -0.39
N LEU A 21 6.37 -1.99 -1.44
CA LEU A 21 5.61 -3.19 -1.81
C LEU A 21 5.66 -4.24 -0.70
N ALA A 22 6.83 -4.51 -0.13
CA ALA A 22 6.99 -5.49 0.94
C ALA A 22 6.20 -5.07 2.19
N SER A 23 6.29 -3.81 2.60
CA SER A 23 5.58 -3.30 3.77
C SER A 23 4.07 -3.25 3.53
N ALA A 24 3.60 -2.63 2.44
CA ALA A 24 2.17 -2.48 2.18
C ALA A 24 1.51 -3.84 1.87
N GLY A 25 2.21 -4.72 1.15
CA GLY A 25 1.72 -6.06 0.83
C GLY A 25 1.59 -6.94 2.07
N LEU A 26 2.62 -6.95 2.93
CA LEU A 26 2.58 -7.70 4.17
C LEU A 26 1.50 -7.17 5.13
N ALA A 27 1.34 -5.84 5.22
CA ALA A 27 0.26 -5.24 5.99
C ALA A 27 -1.11 -5.64 5.45
N SER A 28 -1.30 -5.59 4.13
CA SER A 28 -2.54 -5.99 3.49
C SER A 28 -2.90 -7.45 3.83
N VAL A 29 -1.95 -8.37 3.78
CA VAL A 29 -2.21 -9.79 4.09
C VAL A 29 -2.57 -9.97 5.56
N LEU A 30 -1.82 -9.35 6.48
CA LEU A 30 -2.08 -9.48 7.92
C LEU A 30 -3.42 -8.86 8.32
N LEU A 31 -3.71 -7.63 7.86
CA LEU A 31 -4.99 -6.96 8.11
C LEU A 31 -6.16 -7.71 7.48
N GLY A 32 -6.01 -8.17 6.23
CA GLY A 32 -7.05 -8.94 5.53
C GLY A 32 -7.36 -10.24 6.25
N ARG A 33 -6.33 -10.99 6.67
CA ARG A 33 -6.51 -12.22 7.46
C ARG A 33 -7.23 -11.94 8.78
N TRP A 34 -6.86 -10.88 9.49
CA TRP A 34 -7.50 -10.52 10.77
C TRP A 34 -8.97 -10.13 10.59
N LEU A 35 -9.28 -9.31 9.58
CA LEU A 35 -10.65 -8.89 9.25
C LEU A 35 -11.54 -10.08 8.87
N LEU A 36 -11.04 -10.97 8.01
CA LEU A 36 -11.77 -12.14 7.52
C LEU A 36 -11.96 -13.22 8.60
N ALA A 37 -11.03 -13.32 9.55
CA ALA A 37 -11.13 -14.25 10.68
C ALA A 37 -12.13 -13.79 11.77
N GLY A 38 -12.91 -12.75 11.53
CA GLY A 38 -13.88 -12.23 12.50
C GLY A 38 -13.29 -11.23 13.50
N GLY A 39 -12.06 -10.73 13.28
CA GLY A 39 -11.52 -9.59 14.02
C GLY A 39 -12.47 -8.39 13.94
N GLY A 40 -12.60 -7.62 15.03
CA GLY A 40 -13.53 -6.49 15.13
C GLY A 40 -14.31 -6.39 16.45
N GLY A 41 -14.20 -7.38 17.34
CA GLY A 41 -14.67 -7.27 18.73
C GLY A 41 -13.68 -6.44 19.57
N GLN A 42 -14.20 -5.37 20.18
CA GLN A 42 -13.57 -4.44 21.14
C GLN A 42 -12.05 -4.19 21.01
N ALA A 43 -11.74 -2.96 20.60
CA ALA A 43 -10.47 -2.27 20.83
C ALA A 43 -9.20 -2.96 20.32
N ASP A 44 -8.90 -2.78 19.03
CA ASP A 44 -7.53 -2.44 18.61
C ASP A 44 -7.48 -2.02 17.14
N VAL A 45 -7.91 -0.78 16.87
CA VAL A 45 -7.90 -0.15 15.54
C VAL A 45 -6.46 0.04 15.01
N LEU A 46 -5.46 -0.03 15.90
CA LEU A 46 -4.08 0.33 15.60
C LEU A 46 -3.05 -0.77 15.91
N ALA A 47 -3.34 -1.78 16.74
CA ALA A 47 -2.34 -2.79 17.09
C ALA A 47 -1.74 -3.57 15.91
N PRO A 48 -2.50 -3.93 14.84
CA PRO A 48 -1.89 -4.62 13.70
C PRO A 48 -1.28 -3.70 12.64
N ALA A 49 -1.51 -2.37 12.69
CA ALA A 49 -1.23 -1.45 11.58
C ALA A 49 -0.45 -0.18 11.95
N TRP A 50 -0.19 0.09 13.24
CA TRP A 50 0.56 1.28 13.71
C TRP A 50 1.94 1.42 13.05
N TRP A 51 2.57 0.31 12.72
CA TRP A 51 3.87 0.30 12.06
C TRP A 51 3.82 0.89 10.64
N LEU A 52 2.66 0.93 9.97
CA LEU A 52 2.48 1.64 8.70
C LEU A 52 2.61 3.16 8.86
N LEU A 53 2.17 3.71 10.01
CA LEU A 53 2.37 5.12 10.32
C LEU A 53 3.86 5.42 10.51
N LEU A 54 4.61 4.50 11.13
CA LEU A 54 6.06 4.64 11.25
C LEU A 54 6.77 4.51 9.90
N VAL A 55 6.37 3.58 9.03
CA VAL A 55 6.94 3.46 7.68
C VAL A 55 6.61 4.69 6.83
N GLY A 56 5.36 5.15 6.87
CA GLY A 56 4.92 6.37 6.20
C GLY A 56 5.66 7.62 6.69
N ALA A 57 5.79 7.78 8.01
CA ALA A 57 6.55 8.86 8.64
C ALA A 57 8.03 8.76 8.29
N PHE A 58 8.65 7.57 8.32
CA PHE A 58 10.04 7.37 7.95
C PHE A 58 10.31 7.74 6.48
N LEU A 59 9.42 7.34 5.57
CA LEU A 59 9.51 7.71 4.15
C LEU A 59 9.29 9.21 3.94
N PHE A 60 8.39 9.84 4.69
CA PHE A 60 8.12 11.28 4.63
C PHE A 60 9.27 12.12 5.21
N LEU A 61 9.81 11.74 6.36
CA LEU A 61 10.96 12.41 6.99
C LEU A 61 12.25 12.24 6.16
N ARG A 62 12.41 11.15 5.42
CA ARG A 62 13.53 10.94 4.48
C ARG A 62 13.38 11.64 3.13
N ARG A 63 12.36 12.50 2.98
CA ARG A 63 12.24 13.42 1.83
C ARG A 63 13.29 14.54 1.93
N ASP A 64 14.54 14.16 2.13
CA ASP A 64 15.69 15.05 2.01
C ASP A 64 15.72 15.56 0.57
N GLY A 65 15.57 16.87 0.44
CA GLY A 65 15.54 17.63 -0.81
C GLY A 65 16.87 17.65 -1.56
N LYS A 66 17.46 16.49 -1.84
CA LYS A 66 18.58 16.38 -2.79
C LYS A 66 18.04 16.15 -4.21
N VAL A 67 17.71 17.29 -4.82
CA VAL A 67 18.17 17.78 -6.13
C VAL A 67 18.37 16.68 -7.20
N VAL A 68 17.53 16.79 -8.23
CA VAL A 68 17.42 15.98 -9.48
C VAL A 68 16.85 14.57 -9.30
N ALA A 69 15.55 14.49 -8.96
CA ALA A 69 14.76 13.37 -9.46
C ALA A 69 14.67 13.54 -10.98
N ASP A 70 15.38 12.67 -11.70
CA ASP A 70 15.35 12.55 -13.17
C ASP A 70 13.88 12.59 -13.64
N GLU A 71 13.58 13.26 -14.77
CA GLU A 71 12.18 13.39 -15.25
C GLU A 71 11.48 12.02 -15.38
N ARG A 72 12.27 11.00 -15.70
CA ARG A 72 11.87 9.59 -15.71
C ARG A 72 11.31 9.10 -14.37
N ASP A 73 12.02 9.37 -13.28
CA ASP A 73 11.63 8.94 -11.93
C ASP A 73 10.33 9.63 -11.49
N ARG A 74 10.15 10.91 -11.87
CA ARG A 74 8.88 11.63 -11.66
C ARG A 74 7.74 11.02 -12.48
N ALA A 75 7.99 10.66 -13.73
CA ALA A 75 6.99 10.01 -14.57
C ALA A 75 6.58 8.64 -14.01
N ILE A 76 7.53 7.83 -13.52
CA ILE A 76 7.24 6.52 -12.90
C ILE A 76 6.43 6.70 -11.61
N GLN A 77 6.78 7.67 -10.76
CA GLN A 77 6.01 7.99 -9.55
C GLN A 77 4.58 8.44 -9.89
N ALA A 78 4.40 9.29 -10.90
CA ALA A 78 3.08 9.74 -11.32
C ALA A 78 2.21 8.58 -11.84
N HIS A 79 2.78 7.64 -12.60
CA HIS A 79 2.07 6.45 -13.06
C HIS A 79 1.70 5.53 -11.90
N GLY A 80 2.63 5.28 -10.97
CA GLY A 80 2.35 4.52 -9.76
C GLY A 80 1.21 5.16 -8.96
N ALA A 81 1.24 6.49 -8.77
CA ALA A 81 0.22 7.22 -8.01
C ALA A 81 -1.15 7.11 -8.68
N ARG A 82 -1.22 7.33 -9.99
CA ARG A 82 -2.47 7.18 -10.77
C ARG A 82 -3.04 5.77 -10.65
N ALA A 83 -2.21 4.73 -10.78
CA ALA A 83 -2.66 3.35 -10.66
C ALA A 83 -3.13 3.01 -9.23
N GLY A 84 -2.40 3.46 -8.21
CA GLY A 84 -2.79 3.28 -6.80
C GLY A 84 -4.13 3.94 -6.50
N TYR A 85 -4.31 5.21 -6.87
CA TYR A 85 -5.57 5.92 -6.66
C TYR A 85 -6.73 5.34 -7.47
N ALA A 86 -6.49 4.95 -8.73
CA ALA A 86 -7.51 4.28 -9.55
C ALA A 86 -7.95 2.95 -8.91
N ALA A 87 -7.00 2.17 -8.40
CA ALA A 87 -7.30 0.94 -7.68
C ALA A 87 -8.09 1.21 -6.39
N LEU A 88 -7.73 2.24 -5.62
CA LEU A 88 -8.48 2.63 -4.42
C LEU A 88 -9.91 3.04 -4.75
N ALA A 89 -10.09 3.89 -5.76
CA ALA A 89 -11.41 4.33 -6.21
C ALA A 89 -12.26 3.14 -6.66
N LEU A 90 -11.70 2.22 -7.46
CA LEU A 90 -12.39 1.02 -7.89
C LEU A 90 -12.78 0.12 -6.71
N MET A 91 -11.87 -0.10 -5.75
CA MET A 91 -12.16 -0.88 -4.55
C MET A 91 -13.30 -0.26 -3.74
N LEU A 92 -13.31 1.07 -3.57
CA LEU A 92 -14.38 1.77 -2.86
C LEU A 92 -15.73 1.64 -3.59
N VAL A 93 -15.75 1.73 -4.92
CA VAL A 93 -16.97 1.52 -5.72
C VAL A 93 -17.48 0.09 -5.59
N VAL A 94 -16.60 -0.91 -5.70
CA VAL A 94 -17.00 -2.32 -5.54
C VAL A 94 -17.53 -2.57 -4.12
N VAL A 95 -16.86 -2.03 -3.11
CA VAL A 95 -17.30 -2.14 -1.72
C VAL A 95 -18.64 -1.44 -1.49
N SER A 96 -18.88 -0.26 -2.08
CA SER A 96 -20.15 0.43 -1.90
C SER A 96 -21.32 -0.37 -2.48
N VAL A 97 -21.14 -0.96 -3.66
CA VAL A 97 -22.16 -1.84 -4.27
C VAL A 97 -22.38 -3.08 -3.41
N LEU A 98 -21.32 -3.76 -2.96
CA LEU A 98 -21.46 -4.93 -2.09
C LEU A 98 -22.07 -4.61 -0.73
N ALA A 99 -21.83 -3.40 -0.21
CA ALA A 99 -22.39 -2.96 1.06
C ALA A 99 -23.90 -2.72 0.98
N GLU A 100 -24.45 -2.38 -0.20
CA GLU A 100 -25.90 -2.27 -0.39
C GLU A 100 -26.58 -3.64 -0.22
N ASP A 101 -26.01 -4.69 -0.82
CA ASP A 101 -26.52 -6.07 -0.72
C ASP A 101 -26.26 -6.73 0.64
N HIS A 102 -25.32 -6.20 1.43
CA HIS A 102 -24.89 -6.74 2.73
C HIS A 102 -24.97 -5.72 3.87
N ALA A 103 -25.94 -4.81 3.82
CA ALA A 103 -26.08 -3.71 4.79
C ALA A 103 -26.14 -4.20 6.25
N ASP A 104 -26.83 -5.31 6.52
CA ASP A 104 -26.93 -5.91 7.86
C ASP A 104 -25.57 -6.39 8.39
N PHE A 105 -24.72 -6.95 7.51
CA PHE A 105 -23.37 -7.37 7.88
C PHE A 105 -22.51 -6.18 8.27
N VAL A 106 -22.62 -5.08 7.53
CA VAL A 106 -21.89 -3.84 7.81
C VAL A 106 -22.39 -3.19 9.10
N ALA A 107 -23.71 -3.12 9.30
CA ALA A 107 -24.33 -2.55 10.49
C ALA A 107 -24.00 -3.33 11.77
N ALA A 108 -23.85 -4.66 11.67
CA ALA A 108 -23.42 -5.51 12.78
C ALA A 108 -21.96 -5.27 13.21
N ARG A 109 -21.16 -4.56 12.41
CA ARG A 109 -19.75 -4.26 12.70
C ARG A 109 -19.61 -2.83 13.20
N GLY A 110 -18.90 -2.65 14.32
CA GLY A 110 -18.64 -1.32 14.87
C GLY A 110 -17.68 -0.47 14.03
N GLY A 111 -17.63 0.84 14.29
CA GLY A 111 -16.78 1.79 13.55
C GLY A 111 -15.28 1.46 13.58
N ALA A 112 -14.80 0.75 14.61
CA ALA A 112 -13.43 0.25 14.69
C ALA A 112 -13.08 -0.76 13.57
N TRP A 113 -14.01 -1.66 13.25
CA TRP A 113 -13.86 -2.61 12.16
C TRP A 113 -13.85 -1.89 10.82
N MET A 114 -14.76 -0.93 10.63
CA MET A 114 -14.85 -0.12 9.42
C MET A 114 -13.55 0.68 9.18
N GLY A 115 -12.99 1.31 10.21
CA GLY A 115 -11.72 2.01 10.11
C GLY A 115 -10.57 1.08 9.69
N SER A 116 -10.50 -0.11 10.29
CA SER A 116 -9.49 -1.13 9.95
C SER A 116 -9.65 -1.65 8.53
N PHE A 117 -10.89 -1.80 8.06
CA PHE A 117 -11.22 -2.18 6.70
C PHE A 117 -10.79 -1.10 5.68
N LEU A 118 -11.03 0.18 5.96
CA LEU A 118 -10.57 1.27 5.10
C LEU A 118 -9.03 1.34 5.03
N ILE A 119 -8.35 1.14 6.16
CA ILE A 119 -6.88 1.06 6.20
C ILE A 119 -6.38 -0.12 5.35
N TRP A 120 -7.08 -1.26 5.39
CA TRP A 120 -6.75 -2.41 4.55
C TRP A 120 -6.85 -2.08 3.05
N LEU A 121 -7.89 -1.36 2.61
CA LEU A 121 -8.02 -0.90 1.22
C LEU A 121 -6.87 0.05 0.81
N VAL A 122 -6.45 0.93 1.71
CA VAL A 122 -5.28 1.81 1.47
C VAL A 122 -4.00 0.98 1.32
N CYS A 123 -3.81 -0.06 2.14
CA CYS A 123 -2.64 -0.95 2.01
C CYS A 123 -2.62 -1.69 0.67
N LEU A 124 -3.78 -2.19 0.23
CA LEU A 124 -3.93 -2.81 -1.08
C LEU A 124 -3.58 -1.84 -2.20
N SER A 125 -4.10 -0.60 -2.13
CA SER A 125 -3.81 0.45 -3.11
C SER A 125 -2.32 0.80 -3.17
N LEU A 126 -1.65 0.95 -2.02
CA LEU A 126 -0.22 1.20 -1.94
C LEU A 126 0.61 0.04 -2.50
N SER A 127 0.13 -1.19 -2.33
CA SER A 127 0.74 -2.38 -2.94
C SER A 127 0.65 -2.32 -4.47
N VAL A 128 -0.50 -1.93 -5.03
CA VAL A 128 -0.66 -1.73 -6.47
C VAL A 128 0.23 -0.59 -6.98
N HIS A 129 0.27 0.54 -6.27
CA HIS A 129 1.16 1.66 -6.56
C HIS A 129 2.63 1.20 -6.68
N ALA A 130 3.12 0.49 -5.67
CA ALA A 130 4.49 0.00 -5.62
C ALA A 130 4.78 -1.05 -6.70
N ALA A 131 3.84 -1.97 -6.94
CA ALA A 131 3.95 -2.98 -7.99
C ALA A 131 4.06 -2.36 -9.38
N VAL A 132 3.26 -1.35 -9.68
CA VAL A 132 3.30 -0.63 -10.97
C VAL A 132 4.63 0.12 -11.14
N MET A 133 5.13 0.78 -10.09
CA MET A 133 6.45 1.41 -10.15
C MET A 133 7.55 0.38 -10.44
N LEU A 134 7.54 -0.78 -9.76
CA LEU A 134 8.53 -1.84 -9.98
C LEU A 134 8.42 -2.46 -11.37
N TRP A 135 7.21 -2.63 -11.90
CA TRP A 135 7.01 -3.10 -13.26
C TRP A 135 7.61 -2.13 -14.28
N ARG A 136 7.35 -0.82 -14.14
CA ARG A 136 7.94 0.22 -15.00
C ARG A 136 9.47 0.24 -14.91
N TYR A 137 10.03 0.18 -13.70
CA TYR A 137 11.49 0.08 -13.52
C TYR A 137 12.09 -1.16 -14.19
N ARG A 138 11.37 -2.28 -14.24
CA ARG A 138 11.83 -3.49 -14.95
C ARG A 138 11.65 -3.39 -16.46
N HIS A 139 10.54 -2.83 -16.92
CA HIS A 139 10.23 -2.71 -18.34
C HIS A 139 11.15 -1.71 -19.03
N ASP A 140 11.42 -0.55 -18.39
CA ASP A 140 12.28 0.49 -18.94
C ASP A 140 13.79 0.17 -18.80
N ARG A 141 14.15 -1.00 -18.26
CA ARG A 141 15.55 -1.51 -18.22
C ARG A 141 15.83 -2.49 -19.37
N ARG A 142 14.79 -2.96 -20.07
CA ARG A 142 14.89 -3.81 -21.27
C ARG A 142 14.79 -2.94 -22.50
#